data_AF-A0AAV0LNF7-F1
#
_entry.id   AF-A0AAV0LNF7-F1
#
_cell.length_a   1.000
_cell.length_b   1.000
_cell.length_c   1.000
_cell.angle_alpha   90.00
_cell.angle_beta   90.00
_cell.angle_gamma   90.00
#
_symmetry.space_group_name_H-M   'P 1'
#
loop_
_entity.id
_entity.type
_entity.pdbx_description
1 polymer ?
#
loop_
_entity_poly.entity_id
_entity_poly.type
_entity_poly.pdbx_seq_one_letter_code
_entity_poly.pdbx_strand_id
1 'polypeptide(L)'
;MSSIPTTTTSSAGFFRIPPPPHRMPAAGVRMMAGALRSSASSVGTILTNLQHESATPLPVLRHVADAMTEDMRAGLAVEGGSDLKMILSYVDALPSGNEKGLFYALDLGGTNFRVLRVQLGGKEERVIATESEQVSIPKELMSGTSEQLFDFIANGLATFAEVEGGNFRLPHGRQREIGFTFSFPVMQTSIDSGILMKWTKGFSVSGTAGRDVVACLNEAMERQALDMRVSALVNDTVGALAGARYWDDDVMVAVILGTGTNACYVERTDAIPRLHGTMSASGMTIINTEWGAFSNGIPLTVFDKDMDAASINPGEQIFEKTISGMYLGEIARRVLLKMAEEGDLFGRRFPEKLTTPFSLR
;
A
#
# COMPACT_ATOMS: atom_id res chain seq x y z
N MET A 1 3.62 -52.61 8.29
CA MET A 1 4.79 -51.74 8.09
C MET A 1 4.28 -50.33 7.89
N SER A 2 4.12 -49.57 8.98
CA SER A 2 3.66 -48.18 8.89
C SER A 2 4.30 -47.43 10.05
N SER A 3 5.46 -46.86 9.74
CA SER A 3 6.27 -46.01 10.60
C SER A 3 5.56 -44.69 10.89
N ILE A 4 5.47 -44.38 12.17
CA ILE A 4 5.34 -43.02 12.71
C ILE A 4 6.64 -42.27 12.42
N PRO A 5 6.56 -40.98 12.04
CA PRO A 5 7.47 -40.00 12.62
C PRO A 5 6.69 -38.80 13.17
N THR A 6 6.78 -38.55 14.48
CA THR A 6 7.54 -37.45 15.11
C THR A 6 7.15 -36.04 14.66
N THR A 7 6.33 -35.45 15.54
CA THR A 7 6.18 -34.03 15.88
C THR A 7 7.41 -33.16 15.64
N THR A 8 7.25 -32.12 14.84
CA THR A 8 8.08 -30.91 14.86
C THR A 8 7.26 -29.75 15.40
N THR A 9 7.56 -29.35 16.64
CA THR A 9 7.10 -28.13 17.27
C THR A 9 7.70 -26.92 16.55
N SER A 10 6.87 -26.19 15.81
CA SER A 10 7.21 -24.87 15.27
C SER A 10 6.94 -23.82 16.35
N SER A 11 8.01 -23.15 16.79
CA SER A 11 7.97 -22.05 17.74
C SER A 11 7.34 -20.81 17.08
N ALA A 12 6.08 -20.54 17.42
CA ALA A 12 5.42 -19.27 17.15
C ALA A 12 6.14 -18.13 17.89
N GLY A 13 6.89 -17.32 17.15
CA GLY A 13 7.46 -16.07 17.65
C GLY A 13 6.36 -15.03 17.84
N PHE A 14 5.81 -14.94 19.04
CA PHE A 14 4.87 -13.88 19.43
C PHE A 14 5.58 -12.52 19.48
N PHE A 15 5.20 -11.60 18.61
CA PHE A 15 5.41 -10.17 18.87
C PHE A 15 4.26 -9.65 19.74
N ARG A 16 4.56 -9.36 21.01
CA ARG A 16 3.66 -8.60 21.91
C ARG A 16 3.76 -7.12 21.56
N ILE A 17 2.66 -6.54 21.08
CA ILE A 17 2.44 -5.09 21.09
C ILE A 17 1.98 -4.70 22.51
N PRO A 18 2.59 -3.72 23.18
CA PRO A 18 2.12 -3.29 24.50
C PRO A 18 0.74 -2.60 24.41
N PRO A 19 -0.14 -2.75 25.42
CA PRO A 19 -1.42 -2.05 25.46
C PRO A 19 -1.22 -0.53 25.61
N PRO A 20 -2.21 0.30 25.25
CA PRO A 20 -2.09 1.76 25.39
C PRO A 20 -1.93 2.10 26.87
N PRO A 21 -1.12 3.12 27.23
CA PRO A 21 -0.89 3.44 28.62
C PRO A 21 -2.17 4.05 29.22
N HIS A 22 -2.64 3.49 30.33
CA HIS A 22 -3.43 4.25 31.28
C HIS A 22 -2.64 5.49 31.70
N ARG A 23 -3.30 6.66 31.78
CA ARG A 23 -2.69 7.91 32.25
C ARG A 23 -2.06 7.70 33.63
N MET A 24 -0.75 7.51 33.64
CA MET A 24 0.14 7.48 34.79
C MET A 24 0.95 8.79 34.79
N PRO A 25 1.39 9.28 35.96
CA PRO A 25 2.00 10.60 36.10
C PRO A 25 3.31 10.68 35.31
N ALA A 26 3.69 11.88 34.88
CA ALA A 26 4.83 12.15 34.00
C ALA A 26 6.12 11.46 34.48
N ALA A 27 6.44 10.31 33.90
CA ALA A 27 7.69 9.63 34.12
C ALA A 27 8.82 10.41 33.41
N GLY A 28 9.87 10.75 34.14
CA GLY A 28 11.02 11.47 33.60
C GLY A 28 11.63 10.74 32.39
N VAL A 29 12.11 11.51 31.41
CA VAL A 29 12.77 10.98 30.22
C VAL A 29 14.05 10.23 30.64
N ARG A 30 14.10 8.92 30.38
CA ARG A 30 15.32 8.12 30.57
C ARG A 30 16.37 8.50 29.53
N MET A 31 17.61 8.61 30.00
CA MET A 31 18.76 9.04 29.20
C MET A 31 19.81 7.93 29.13
N MET A 32 20.40 7.70 27.96
CA MET A 32 21.51 6.79 27.70
C MET A 32 22.84 7.55 27.65
N ALA A 33 23.94 6.92 28.08
CA ALA A 33 25.27 7.51 28.00
C ALA A 33 25.96 7.17 26.67
N GLY A 34 26.55 8.16 25.99
CA GLY A 34 27.34 7.94 24.77
C GLY A 34 28.71 7.33 25.07
N ALA A 35 29.21 6.47 24.18
CA ALA A 35 30.54 5.87 24.31
C ALA A 35 31.61 6.78 23.68
N LEU A 36 32.52 7.33 24.49
CA LEU A 36 33.68 8.08 23.98
C LEU A 36 34.66 7.10 23.31
N ARG A 37 34.62 6.98 21.98
CA ARG A 37 35.64 6.29 21.20
C ARG A 37 36.73 7.29 20.77
N SER A 38 37.99 6.87 20.82
CA SER A 38 39.16 7.68 20.47
C SER A 38 39.24 8.11 18.99
N SER A 39 38.32 7.62 18.14
CA SER A 39 38.15 7.97 16.73
C SER A 39 36.80 8.65 16.43
N ALA A 40 36.26 9.42 17.39
CA ALA A 40 34.97 10.10 17.25
C ALA A 40 34.92 10.97 15.99
N SER A 41 33.97 10.69 15.09
CA SER A 41 33.67 11.56 13.96
C SER A 41 32.85 12.75 14.47
N SER A 42 33.24 13.97 14.10
CA SER A 42 32.47 15.15 14.55
C SER A 42 31.06 15.14 13.93
N VAL A 43 30.06 15.69 14.63
CA VAL A 43 28.70 15.89 14.07
C VAL A 43 28.77 16.57 12.70
N GLY A 44 29.65 17.56 12.56
CA GLY A 44 29.85 18.28 11.29
C GLY A 44 30.33 17.36 10.17
N THR A 45 31.22 16.41 10.46
CA THR A 45 31.68 15.41 9.49
C THR A 45 30.55 14.46 9.09
N ILE A 46 29.78 13.95 10.05
CA ILE A 46 28.64 13.05 9.77
C ILE A 46 27.61 13.78 8.90
N LEU A 47 27.28 15.02 9.23
CA LEU A 47 26.31 15.82 8.48
C LEU A 47 26.81 16.16 7.06
N THR A 48 28.09 16.50 6.92
CA THR A 48 28.70 16.79 5.60
C THR A 48 28.69 15.55 4.70
N ASN A 49 29.03 14.39 5.25
CA ASN A 49 28.98 13.13 4.51
C ASN A 49 27.54 12.79 4.12
N LEU A 50 26.59 12.91 5.04
CA LEU A 50 25.17 12.70 4.75
C LEU A 50 24.72 13.61 3.60
N GLN A 51 25.00 14.91 3.68
CA GLN A 51 24.64 15.87 2.63
C GLN A 51 25.22 15.51 1.26
N HIS A 52 26.48 15.05 1.23
CA HIS A 52 27.14 14.64 0.00
C HIS A 52 26.58 13.33 -0.56
N GLU A 53 26.39 12.32 0.29
CA GLU A 53 25.90 10.98 -0.10
C GLU A 53 24.42 10.99 -0.49
N SER A 54 23.61 11.85 0.12
CA SER A 54 22.18 12.00 -0.20
C SER A 54 21.91 12.99 -1.33
N ALA A 55 22.94 13.60 -1.93
CA ALA A 55 22.77 14.59 -2.98
C ALA A 55 22.25 13.94 -4.28
N THR A 56 21.20 14.51 -4.84
CA THR A 56 20.57 14.06 -6.09
C THR A 56 20.67 15.14 -7.18
N PRO A 57 21.88 15.47 -7.66
CA PRO A 57 22.04 16.42 -8.76
C PRO A 57 21.37 15.89 -10.03
N LEU A 58 21.07 16.78 -10.98
CA LEU A 58 20.34 16.45 -12.20
C LEU A 58 20.88 15.22 -12.98
N PRO A 59 22.20 14.98 -13.10
CA PRO A 59 22.71 13.77 -13.74
C PRO A 59 22.30 12.47 -13.03
N VAL A 60 22.26 12.47 -11.69
CA VAL A 60 21.79 11.31 -10.89
C VAL A 60 20.30 11.10 -11.11
N LEU A 61 19.50 12.17 -11.07
CA LEU A 61 18.05 12.07 -11.29
C LEU A 61 17.71 11.56 -12.69
N ARG A 62 18.47 11.98 -13.72
CA ARG A 62 18.31 11.46 -15.09
C ARG A 62 18.65 9.98 -15.17
N HIS A 63 19.76 9.56 -14.56
CA HIS A 63 20.13 8.16 -14.52
C HIS A 63 19.07 7.28 -13.84
N VAL A 64 18.52 7.75 -12.70
CA VAL A 64 17.42 7.07 -12.01
C VAL A 64 16.17 6.97 -12.90
N ALA A 65 15.80 8.06 -13.59
CA ALA A 65 14.66 8.06 -14.49
C ALA A 65 14.85 7.11 -15.69
N ASP A 66 16.05 7.07 -16.28
CA ASP A 66 16.39 6.17 -17.38
C ASP A 66 16.34 4.70 -16.91
N ALA A 67 16.93 4.39 -15.76
CA ALA A 67 16.90 3.05 -15.17
C ALA A 67 15.48 2.58 -14.82
N MET A 68 14.65 3.47 -14.25
CA MET A 68 13.24 3.18 -14.00
C MET A 68 12.50 2.88 -15.31
N THR A 69 12.75 3.66 -16.36
CA THR A 69 12.14 3.44 -17.68
C THR A 69 12.55 2.11 -18.28
N GLU A 70 13.81 1.70 -18.12
CA GLU A 70 14.32 0.39 -18.54
C GLU A 70 13.63 -0.76 -17.77
N ASP A 71 13.53 -0.65 -16.44
CA ASP A 71 12.84 -1.64 -15.62
C ASP A 71 11.35 -1.73 -15.95
N MET A 72 10.70 -0.61 -16.24
CA MET A 72 9.29 -0.59 -16.68
C MET A 72 9.12 -1.36 -17.98
N ARG A 73 9.97 -1.12 -18.98
CA ARG A 73 9.96 -1.84 -20.26
C ARG A 73 10.21 -3.33 -20.06
N ALA A 74 11.18 -3.69 -19.22
CA ALA A 74 11.50 -5.09 -18.93
C ALA A 74 10.33 -5.80 -18.23
N GLY A 75 9.68 -5.16 -17.26
CA GLY A 75 8.51 -5.71 -16.55
C GLY A 75 7.29 -5.89 -17.47
N LEU A 76 7.10 -5.02 -18.46
CA LEU A 76 6.04 -5.17 -19.47
C LEU A 76 6.35 -6.22 -20.54
N ALA A 77 7.64 -6.45 -20.82
CA ALA A 77 8.06 -7.40 -21.85
C ALA A 77 7.77 -8.85 -21.47
N VAL A 78 8.01 -9.22 -20.21
CA VAL A 78 7.79 -10.57 -19.67
C VAL A 78 7.46 -10.48 -18.18
N GLU A 79 6.61 -11.38 -17.69
CA GLU A 79 6.32 -11.47 -16.27
C GLU A 79 7.60 -11.75 -15.47
N GLY A 80 7.90 -10.91 -14.47
CA GLY A 80 9.13 -10.99 -13.70
C GLY A 80 10.39 -10.49 -14.44
N GLY A 81 10.23 -9.74 -15.54
CA GLY A 81 11.36 -9.19 -16.30
C GLY A 81 12.17 -8.11 -15.57
N SER A 82 11.62 -7.51 -14.51
CA SER A 82 12.30 -6.62 -13.58
C SER A 82 11.68 -6.71 -12.18
N ASP A 83 12.25 -5.95 -11.23
CA ASP A 83 11.68 -5.81 -9.88
C ASP A 83 10.32 -5.09 -9.91
N LEU A 84 10.08 -4.25 -10.93
CA LEU A 84 8.78 -3.64 -11.19
C LEU A 84 7.80 -4.67 -11.73
N LYS A 85 6.72 -4.92 -10.97
CA LYS A 85 5.72 -5.93 -11.35
C LYS A 85 4.93 -5.52 -12.59
N MET A 86 4.74 -4.22 -12.80
CA MET A 86 4.03 -3.65 -13.95
C MET A 86 2.67 -4.33 -14.16
N ILE A 87 1.87 -4.48 -13.10
CA ILE A 87 0.65 -5.28 -13.05
C ILE A 87 -0.43 -4.66 -13.95
N LEU A 88 -1.08 -5.52 -14.74
CA LEU A 88 -2.26 -5.13 -15.51
C LEU A 88 -3.44 -4.91 -14.57
N SER A 89 -4.04 -3.73 -14.62
CA SER A 89 -5.23 -3.42 -13.81
C SER A 89 -6.53 -3.99 -14.39
N TYR A 90 -6.52 -4.43 -15.65
CA TYR A 90 -7.71 -4.81 -16.42
C TYR A 90 -8.76 -3.69 -16.55
N VAL A 91 -8.39 -2.44 -16.23
CA VAL A 91 -9.21 -1.25 -16.50
C VAL A 91 -8.96 -0.82 -17.94
N ASP A 92 -9.81 -1.34 -18.82
CA ASP A 92 -9.70 -1.18 -20.27
C ASP A 92 -10.45 0.04 -20.82
N ALA A 93 -11.35 0.62 -20.02
CA ALA A 93 -12.05 1.86 -20.34
C ALA A 93 -11.85 2.85 -19.19
N LEU A 94 -11.16 3.96 -19.50
CA LEU A 94 -10.98 5.04 -18.55
C LEU A 94 -12.29 5.80 -18.34
N PRO A 95 -12.54 6.36 -17.15
CA PRO A 95 -13.70 7.22 -16.91
C PRO A 95 -13.72 8.40 -17.89
N SER A 96 -14.87 8.58 -18.52
CA SER A 96 -15.12 9.62 -19.53
C SER A 96 -15.74 10.89 -18.96
N GLY A 97 -16.20 10.82 -17.71
CA GLY A 97 -17.02 11.85 -17.09
C GLY A 97 -18.51 11.70 -17.39
N ASN A 98 -18.91 10.88 -18.37
CA ASN A 98 -20.31 10.71 -18.78
C ASN A 98 -21.08 9.67 -17.96
N GLU A 99 -20.40 8.99 -17.04
CA GLU A 99 -20.99 7.94 -16.21
C GLU A 99 -22.14 8.50 -15.36
N LYS A 100 -23.23 7.75 -15.29
CA LYS A 100 -24.44 8.09 -14.53
C LYS A 100 -24.91 6.91 -13.71
N GLY A 101 -25.40 7.18 -12.51
CA GLY A 101 -25.98 6.17 -11.63
C GLY A 101 -25.34 6.13 -10.25
N LEU A 102 -25.88 5.23 -9.44
CA LEU A 102 -25.42 4.95 -8.09
C LEU A 102 -24.37 3.83 -8.12
N PHE A 103 -23.19 4.10 -7.57
CA PHE A 103 -22.11 3.12 -7.44
C PHE A 103 -21.63 3.06 -6.00
N TYR A 104 -21.24 1.86 -5.58
CA TYR A 104 -20.61 1.63 -4.28
C TYR A 104 -19.10 1.48 -4.44
N ALA A 105 -18.36 1.80 -3.39
CA ALA A 105 -16.98 1.40 -3.25
C ALA A 105 -16.67 0.92 -1.83
N LEU A 106 -15.78 -0.06 -1.74
CA LEU A 106 -15.19 -0.56 -0.52
C LEU A 106 -13.69 -0.30 -0.60
N ASP A 107 -13.14 0.38 0.39
CA ASP A 107 -11.72 0.69 0.50
C ASP A 107 -11.15 -0.02 1.74
N LEU A 108 -10.37 -1.07 1.50
CA LEU A 108 -9.70 -1.86 2.51
C LEU A 108 -8.18 -1.73 2.35
N GLY A 109 -7.58 -0.87 3.18
CA GLY A 109 -6.15 -0.57 3.08
C GLY A 109 -5.38 -0.50 4.40
N GLY A 110 -6.03 -0.77 5.55
CA GLY A 110 -5.40 -0.70 6.87
C GLY A 110 -6.31 -1.19 8.00
N THR A 111 -6.12 -0.66 9.21
CA THR A 111 -6.91 -1.03 10.41
C THR A 111 -8.36 -0.56 10.38
N ASN A 112 -8.72 0.27 9.40
CA ASN A 112 -10.08 0.65 9.11
C ASN A 112 -10.36 0.32 7.64
N PHE A 113 -11.60 -0.03 7.34
CA PHE A 113 -12.10 0.04 5.98
C PHE A 113 -13.09 1.18 5.86
N ARG A 114 -13.34 1.61 4.63
CA ARG A 114 -14.34 2.61 4.32
C ARG A 114 -15.31 2.06 3.29
N VAL A 115 -16.58 2.24 3.55
CA VAL A 115 -17.65 2.01 2.57
C VAL A 115 -18.14 3.36 2.12
N LEU A 116 -18.44 3.50 0.83
CA LEU A 116 -18.98 4.72 0.28
C LEU A 116 -19.92 4.44 -0.88
N ARG A 117 -20.81 5.38 -1.13
CA ARG A 117 -21.66 5.41 -2.32
C ARG A 117 -21.57 6.77 -2.99
N VAL A 118 -21.57 6.75 -4.31
CA VAL A 118 -21.49 7.94 -5.14
C VAL A 118 -22.62 7.94 -6.16
N GLN A 119 -23.33 9.05 -6.26
CA GLN A 119 -24.31 9.30 -7.30
C GLN A 119 -23.66 10.15 -8.39
N LEU A 120 -23.46 9.56 -9.58
CA LEU A 120 -22.89 10.23 -10.74
C LEU A 120 -23.99 10.76 -11.66
N GLY A 121 -23.77 11.96 -12.19
CA GLY A 121 -24.70 12.72 -13.05
C GLY A 121 -24.20 12.98 -14.47
N GLY A 122 -23.07 12.41 -14.86
CA GLY A 122 -22.44 12.66 -16.17
C GLY A 122 -21.64 13.96 -16.22
N LYS A 123 -21.22 14.40 -17.41
CA LYS A 123 -20.16 15.42 -17.57
C LYS A 123 -20.57 16.82 -17.09
N GLU A 124 -21.87 17.11 -17.06
CA GLU A 124 -22.42 18.38 -16.61
C GLU A 124 -22.55 18.45 -15.08
N GLU A 125 -23.22 17.47 -14.47
CA GLU A 125 -23.51 17.44 -13.03
C GLU A 125 -22.38 16.83 -12.19
N ARG A 126 -21.54 16.00 -12.81
CA ARG A 126 -20.41 15.30 -12.19
C ARG A 126 -20.85 14.44 -11.00
N VAL A 127 -20.24 14.62 -9.84
CA VAL A 127 -20.64 13.94 -8.60
C VAL A 127 -21.78 14.71 -7.95
N ILE A 128 -22.99 14.14 -8.01
CA ILE A 128 -24.22 14.74 -7.45
C ILE A 128 -24.21 14.62 -5.91
N ALA A 129 -23.82 13.45 -5.40
CA ALA A 129 -23.80 13.18 -3.97
C ALA A 129 -22.76 12.11 -3.64
N THR A 130 -22.20 12.18 -2.43
CA THR A 130 -21.29 11.18 -1.89
C THR A 130 -21.57 11.00 -0.41
N GLU A 131 -21.63 9.75 0.03
CA GLU A 131 -21.70 9.39 1.43
C GLU A 131 -20.67 8.30 1.72
N SER A 132 -20.06 8.36 2.90
CA SER A 132 -19.06 7.38 3.31
C SER A 132 -19.10 7.12 4.81
N GLU A 133 -18.82 5.90 5.19
CA GLU A 133 -18.67 5.48 6.57
C GLU A 133 -17.32 4.76 6.74
N GLN A 134 -16.59 5.09 7.80
CA GLN A 134 -15.36 4.41 8.16
C GLN A 134 -15.63 3.46 9.32
N VAL A 135 -15.23 2.21 9.15
CA VAL A 135 -15.44 1.14 10.13
C VAL A 135 -14.08 0.63 10.60
N SER A 136 -13.86 0.67 11.92
CA SER A 136 -12.66 0.10 12.52
C SER A 136 -12.75 -1.41 12.57
N ILE A 137 -11.69 -2.08 12.11
CA ILE A 137 -11.58 -3.54 12.14
C ILE A 137 -11.11 -3.96 13.53
N PRO A 138 -11.87 -4.79 14.25
CA PRO A 138 -11.41 -5.40 15.50
C PRO A 138 -10.07 -6.10 15.27
N LYS A 139 -9.11 -5.89 16.18
CA LYS A 139 -7.74 -6.40 16.02
C LYS A 139 -7.70 -7.92 15.87
N GLU A 140 -8.63 -8.60 16.52
CA GLU A 140 -8.78 -10.04 16.49
C GLU A 140 -9.05 -10.55 15.08
N LEU A 141 -9.82 -9.78 14.28
CA LEU A 141 -10.14 -10.12 12.89
C LEU A 141 -8.96 -9.91 11.94
N MET A 142 -8.03 -9.00 12.27
CA MET A 142 -6.79 -8.83 11.50
C MET A 142 -5.88 -10.07 11.57
N SER A 143 -6.09 -10.93 12.57
CA SER A 143 -5.42 -12.22 12.76
C SER A 143 -6.37 -13.43 12.73
N GLY A 144 -7.61 -13.21 12.30
CA GLY A 144 -8.67 -14.22 12.32
C GLY A 144 -8.64 -15.16 11.10
N THR A 145 -9.81 -15.67 10.73
CA THR A 145 -10.01 -16.41 9.48
C THR A 145 -10.51 -15.50 8.36
N SER A 146 -10.31 -15.94 7.11
CA SER A 146 -10.83 -15.24 5.93
C SER A 146 -12.33 -14.97 6.06
N GLU A 147 -13.09 -16.00 6.43
CA GLU A 147 -14.54 -15.91 6.60
C GLU A 147 -14.93 -14.84 7.63
N GLN A 148 -14.28 -14.82 8.80
CA GLN A 148 -14.57 -13.83 9.85
C GLN A 148 -14.32 -12.38 9.40
N LEU A 149 -13.22 -12.13 8.68
CA LEU A 149 -12.92 -10.79 8.19
C LEU A 149 -13.93 -10.35 7.12
N PHE A 150 -14.17 -11.18 6.10
CA PHE A 150 -15.04 -10.82 4.99
C PHE A 150 -16.51 -10.73 5.42
N ASP A 151 -16.96 -11.55 6.38
CA ASP A 151 -18.30 -11.44 6.96
C ASP A 151 -18.49 -10.13 7.74
N PHE A 152 -17.46 -9.69 8.48
CA PHE A 152 -17.49 -8.40 9.16
C PHE A 152 -17.59 -7.23 8.17
N ILE A 153 -16.85 -7.30 7.07
CA ILE A 153 -16.91 -6.30 6.00
C ILE A 153 -18.29 -6.31 5.32
N ALA A 154 -18.81 -7.49 4.97
CA ALA A 154 -20.12 -7.65 4.34
C ALA A 154 -21.25 -7.12 5.24
N ASN A 155 -21.17 -7.32 6.56
CA ASN A 155 -22.11 -6.75 7.52
C ASN A 155 -22.05 -5.21 7.56
N GLY A 156 -20.85 -4.64 7.48
CA GLY A 156 -20.68 -3.17 7.35
C GLY A 156 -21.29 -2.64 6.06
N LEU A 157 -21.10 -3.34 4.93
CA LEU A 157 -21.74 -3.02 3.65
C LEU A 157 -23.27 -3.11 3.72
N ALA A 158 -23.81 -4.16 4.34
CA ALA A 158 -25.25 -4.34 4.49
C ALA A 158 -25.87 -3.20 5.32
N THR A 159 -25.26 -2.88 6.47
CA THR A 159 -25.70 -1.77 7.33
C THR A 159 -25.70 -0.43 6.57
N PHE A 160 -24.65 -0.19 5.76
CA PHE A 160 -24.53 1.03 4.97
C PHE A 160 -25.53 1.09 3.79
N ALA A 161 -25.87 -0.07 3.20
CA ALA A 161 -26.87 -0.17 2.14
C ALA A 161 -28.32 -0.02 2.65
N GLU A 162 -28.61 -0.39 3.90
CA GLU A 162 -29.95 -0.25 4.50
C GLU A 162 -30.39 1.21 4.63
N VAL A 163 -29.45 2.14 4.86
CA VAL A 163 -29.73 3.57 5.01
C VAL A 163 -29.78 4.32 3.67
N GLU A 164 -29.95 3.60 2.55
CA GLU A 164 -30.21 4.21 1.24
C GLU A 164 -31.44 5.11 1.23
N GLY A 165 -31.30 6.30 0.64
CA GLY A 165 -32.39 7.26 0.55
C GLY A 165 -32.00 8.54 -0.19
N GLY A 166 -32.98 9.41 -0.38
CA GLY A 166 -32.76 10.74 -0.98
C GLY A 166 -32.18 10.66 -2.39
N ASN A 167 -30.96 11.17 -2.56
CA ASN A 167 -30.22 11.26 -3.83
C ASN A 167 -29.58 9.93 -4.25
N PHE A 168 -29.57 8.91 -3.39
CA PHE A 168 -28.94 7.61 -3.65
C PHE A 168 -30.00 6.57 -3.98
N ARG A 169 -30.61 6.68 -5.17
CA ARG A 169 -31.66 5.75 -5.61
C ARG A 169 -31.10 4.75 -6.61
N LEU A 170 -31.07 3.48 -6.21
CA LEU A 170 -30.82 2.39 -7.13
C LEU A 170 -32.02 2.24 -8.07
N PRO A 171 -31.84 2.25 -9.41
CA PRO A 171 -32.92 2.00 -10.35
C PRO A 171 -33.53 0.59 -10.14
N HIS A 172 -34.85 0.47 -10.32
CA HIS A 172 -35.52 -0.83 -10.23
C HIS A 172 -34.91 -1.85 -11.19
N GLY A 173 -34.68 -3.06 -10.70
CA GLY A 173 -34.12 -4.17 -11.48
C GLY A 173 -32.61 -4.10 -11.72
N ARG A 174 -31.90 -3.13 -11.11
CA ARG A 174 -30.44 -3.13 -11.08
C ARG A 174 -29.94 -3.66 -9.74
N GLN A 175 -28.97 -4.56 -9.83
CA GLN A 175 -28.16 -4.98 -8.68
C GLN A 175 -27.13 -3.89 -8.33
N ARG A 176 -26.77 -3.75 -7.05
CA ARG A 176 -25.72 -2.82 -6.63
C ARG A 176 -24.36 -3.31 -7.13
N GLU A 177 -23.58 -2.40 -7.70
CA GLU A 177 -22.22 -2.67 -8.15
C GLU A 177 -21.23 -2.00 -7.20
N ILE A 178 -20.25 -2.77 -6.73
CA ILE A 178 -19.20 -2.27 -5.84
C ILE A 178 -17.81 -2.37 -6.47
N GLY A 179 -17.09 -1.25 -6.47
CA GLY A 179 -15.65 -1.23 -6.68
C GLY A 179 -14.93 -1.59 -5.38
N PHE A 180 -14.19 -2.70 -5.39
CA PHE A 180 -13.43 -3.17 -4.24
C PHE A 180 -11.97 -2.70 -4.37
N THR A 181 -11.63 -1.61 -3.69
CA THR A 181 -10.26 -1.16 -3.51
C THR A 181 -9.58 -1.99 -2.43
N PHE A 182 -8.58 -2.79 -2.82
CA PHE A 182 -7.89 -3.72 -1.92
C PHE A 182 -6.39 -3.44 -1.93
N SER A 183 -5.91 -2.62 -1.00
CA SER A 183 -4.53 -2.14 -0.95
C SER A 183 -3.57 -3.12 -0.28
N PHE A 184 -3.57 -4.37 -0.74
CA PHE A 184 -2.59 -5.40 -0.40
C PHE A 184 -2.02 -6.01 -1.69
N PRO A 185 -0.84 -6.66 -1.64
CA PRO A 185 -0.27 -7.34 -2.79
C PRO A 185 -1.21 -8.40 -3.37
N VAL A 186 -1.74 -8.14 -4.56
CA VAL A 186 -2.65 -9.02 -5.30
C VAL A 186 -2.11 -9.27 -6.70
N MET A 187 -2.15 -10.53 -7.11
CA MET A 187 -2.02 -10.92 -8.51
C MET A 187 -3.41 -10.85 -9.14
N GLN A 188 -3.71 -9.72 -9.78
CA GLN A 188 -5.00 -9.52 -10.43
C GLN A 188 -5.09 -10.38 -11.69
N THR A 189 -6.21 -11.07 -11.88
CA THR A 189 -6.42 -12.05 -12.98
C THR A 189 -7.50 -11.62 -13.96
N SER A 190 -8.42 -10.75 -13.54
CA SER A 190 -9.39 -10.02 -14.36
C SER A 190 -9.75 -8.70 -13.68
N ILE A 191 -10.64 -7.91 -14.28
CA ILE A 191 -11.15 -6.69 -13.65
C ILE A 191 -11.82 -6.97 -12.30
N ASP A 192 -12.41 -8.16 -12.13
CA ASP A 192 -13.23 -8.57 -10.99
C ASP A 192 -12.70 -9.85 -10.30
N SER A 193 -11.41 -10.16 -10.43
CA SER A 193 -10.77 -11.26 -9.69
C SER A 193 -9.31 -10.98 -9.40
N GLY A 194 -8.82 -11.44 -8.24
CA GLY A 194 -7.41 -11.31 -7.91
C GLY A 194 -6.98 -12.12 -6.69
N ILE A 195 -5.84 -12.77 -6.83
CA ILE A 195 -5.31 -13.68 -5.82
C ILE A 195 -4.44 -12.90 -4.83
N LEU A 196 -4.80 -12.94 -3.53
CA LEU A 196 -3.95 -12.37 -2.49
C LEU A 196 -2.60 -13.10 -2.46
N MET A 197 -1.51 -12.36 -2.63
CA MET A 197 -0.16 -12.91 -2.56
C MET A 197 0.32 -13.04 -1.12
N LYS A 198 0.29 -11.92 -0.39
CA LYS A 198 0.73 -11.85 1.02
C LYS A 198 -0.01 -10.75 1.76
N TRP A 199 -0.37 -11.01 3.02
CA TRP A 199 -0.84 -9.96 3.91
C TRP A 199 0.31 -9.03 4.31
N THR A 200 -0.02 -7.75 4.49
CA THR A 200 0.90 -6.70 4.95
C THR A 200 0.18 -5.85 6.01
N LYS A 201 0.81 -4.76 6.46
CA LYS A 201 0.16 -3.74 7.33
C LYS A 201 -0.43 -4.32 8.63
N GLY A 202 0.18 -5.38 9.16
CA GLY A 202 -0.23 -6.03 10.41
C GLY A 202 -1.38 -7.04 10.28
N PHE A 203 -1.83 -7.35 9.05
CA PHE A 203 -2.76 -8.45 8.82
C PHE A 203 -2.02 -9.79 8.77
N SER A 204 -2.67 -10.83 9.30
CA SER A 204 -2.22 -12.21 9.27
C SER A 204 -3.44 -13.16 9.23
N VAL A 205 -4.38 -12.87 8.33
CA VAL A 205 -5.65 -13.59 8.24
C VAL A 205 -5.43 -14.95 7.60
N SER A 206 -5.83 -15.99 8.31
CA SER A 206 -5.66 -17.38 7.89
C SER A 206 -6.64 -17.76 6.79
N GLY A 207 -6.16 -18.53 5.80
CA GLY A 207 -6.98 -19.07 4.72
C GLY A 207 -7.32 -18.10 3.58
N THR A 208 -6.77 -16.88 3.55
CA THR A 208 -6.97 -15.94 2.42
C THR A 208 -5.83 -15.97 1.40
N ALA A 209 -4.58 -16.17 1.84
CA ALA A 209 -3.43 -16.18 0.93
C ALA A 209 -3.58 -17.30 -0.12
N GLY A 210 -3.40 -16.96 -1.39
CA GLY A 210 -3.65 -17.87 -2.51
C GLY A 210 -5.12 -18.02 -2.94
N ARG A 211 -6.07 -17.31 -2.30
CA ARG A 211 -7.47 -17.24 -2.73
C ARG A 211 -7.78 -15.94 -3.47
N ASP A 212 -8.80 -16.00 -4.31
CA ASP A 212 -9.41 -14.82 -4.92
C ASP A 212 -10.19 -14.01 -3.85
N VAL A 213 -9.77 -12.78 -3.63
CA VAL A 213 -10.37 -11.89 -2.62
C VAL A 213 -11.76 -11.40 -3.03
N VAL A 214 -12.04 -11.34 -4.34
CA VAL A 214 -13.37 -10.98 -4.84
C VAL A 214 -14.36 -12.10 -4.55
N ALA A 215 -13.97 -13.34 -4.81
CA ALA A 215 -14.77 -14.51 -4.44
C ALA A 215 -15.05 -14.53 -2.94
N CYS A 216 -14.05 -14.27 -2.09
CA CYS A 216 -14.23 -14.20 -0.63
C CYS A 216 -15.27 -13.14 -0.20
N LEU A 217 -15.26 -11.96 -0.84
CA LEU A 217 -16.22 -10.90 -0.54
C LEU A 217 -17.62 -11.23 -1.07
N ASN A 218 -17.74 -11.75 -2.30
CA ASN A 218 -19.02 -12.17 -2.87
C ASN A 218 -19.68 -13.27 -2.02
N GLU A 219 -18.92 -14.30 -1.62
CA GLU A 219 -19.40 -15.36 -0.72
C GLU A 219 -19.92 -14.78 0.61
N ALA A 220 -19.25 -13.75 1.17
CA ALA A 220 -19.69 -13.08 2.38
C ALA A 220 -20.97 -12.25 2.19
N MET A 221 -21.08 -11.53 1.07
CA MET A 221 -22.30 -10.79 0.71
C MET A 221 -23.49 -11.73 0.50
N GLU A 222 -23.28 -12.89 -0.13
CA GLU A 222 -24.30 -13.93 -0.30
C GLU A 222 -24.80 -14.47 1.05
N ARG A 223 -23.90 -14.75 2.01
CA ARG A 223 -24.29 -15.17 3.37
C ARG A 223 -25.15 -14.14 4.10
N GLN A 224 -24.96 -12.84 3.80
CA GLN A 224 -25.74 -11.73 4.36
C GLN A 224 -27.01 -11.42 3.53
N ALA A 225 -27.29 -12.17 2.46
CA ALA A 225 -28.36 -11.89 1.51
C ALA A 225 -28.31 -10.46 0.93
N LEU A 226 -27.11 -9.90 0.77
CA LEU A 226 -26.91 -8.57 0.23
C LEU A 226 -26.93 -8.61 -1.30
N ASP A 227 -27.92 -7.96 -1.91
CA ASP A 227 -28.03 -7.85 -3.38
C ASP A 227 -27.01 -6.83 -3.94
N MET A 228 -25.76 -7.28 -4.02
CA MET A 228 -24.59 -6.53 -4.47
C MET A 228 -23.57 -7.48 -5.11
N ARG A 229 -22.88 -6.99 -6.16
CA ARG A 229 -21.78 -7.72 -6.80
C ARG A 229 -20.54 -6.84 -6.87
N VAL A 230 -19.37 -7.44 -6.66
CA VAL A 230 -18.10 -6.78 -6.99
C VAL A 230 -18.00 -6.67 -8.51
N SER A 231 -17.91 -5.44 -9.02
CA SER A 231 -17.76 -5.17 -10.46
C SER A 231 -16.32 -4.89 -10.87
N ALA A 232 -15.48 -4.50 -9.91
CA ALA A 232 -14.06 -4.28 -10.13
C ALA A 232 -13.27 -4.46 -8.84
N LEU A 233 -12.16 -5.19 -8.90
CA LEU A 233 -11.07 -5.15 -7.95
C LEU A 233 -10.07 -4.09 -8.40
N VAL A 234 -9.69 -3.20 -7.48
CA VAL A 234 -8.93 -1.99 -7.80
C VAL A 234 -7.77 -1.83 -6.83
N ASN A 235 -6.58 -1.52 -7.34
CA ASN A 235 -5.48 -0.98 -6.53
C ASN A 235 -5.77 0.49 -6.22
N ASP A 236 -5.49 0.96 -5.00
CA ASP A 236 -5.76 2.35 -4.58
C ASP A 236 -5.20 3.42 -5.54
N THR A 237 -4.01 3.18 -6.09
CA THR A 237 -3.36 4.10 -7.02
C THR A 237 -4.09 4.14 -8.37
N VAL A 238 -4.57 2.99 -8.86
CA VAL A 238 -5.46 2.88 -10.02
C VAL A 238 -6.79 3.60 -9.78
N GLY A 239 -7.36 3.44 -8.59
CA GLY A 239 -8.57 4.15 -8.18
C GLY A 239 -8.37 5.67 -8.15
N ALA A 240 -7.21 6.14 -7.68
CA ALA A 240 -6.84 7.56 -7.69
C ALA A 240 -6.73 8.09 -9.13
N LEU A 241 -6.10 7.35 -10.05
CA LEU A 241 -6.04 7.72 -11.47
C LEU A 241 -7.44 7.80 -12.07
N ALA A 242 -8.25 6.76 -11.90
CA ALA A 242 -9.61 6.70 -12.44
C ALA A 242 -10.47 7.86 -11.90
N GLY A 243 -10.39 8.13 -10.59
CA GLY A 243 -11.09 9.23 -9.94
C GLY A 243 -10.67 10.60 -10.50
N ALA A 244 -9.39 10.83 -10.72
CA ALA A 244 -8.90 12.08 -11.33
C ALA A 244 -9.28 12.18 -12.82
N ARG A 245 -9.15 11.08 -13.56
CA ARG A 245 -9.48 10.97 -14.99
C ARG A 245 -10.95 11.20 -15.29
N TYR A 246 -11.83 10.93 -14.33
CA TYR A 246 -13.24 11.27 -14.41
C TYR A 246 -13.46 12.79 -14.55
N TRP A 247 -12.62 13.61 -13.92
CA TRP A 247 -12.73 15.07 -13.94
C TRP A 247 -11.97 15.72 -15.08
N ASP A 248 -10.77 15.21 -15.37
CA ASP A 248 -9.82 15.78 -16.31
C ASP A 248 -9.34 14.72 -17.31
N ASP A 249 -9.56 15.00 -18.60
CA ASP A 249 -9.26 14.09 -19.69
C ASP A 249 -7.73 13.91 -19.92
N ASP A 250 -6.90 14.80 -19.38
CA ASP A 250 -5.44 14.81 -19.57
C ASP A 250 -4.68 14.01 -18.48
N VAL A 251 -5.40 13.43 -17.51
CA VAL A 251 -4.78 12.62 -16.44
C VAL A 251 -4.23 11.31 -17.02
N MET A 252 -2.91 11.15 -16.98
CA MET A 252 -2.22 9.96 -17.49
C MET A 252 -1.45 9.17 -16.42
N VAL A 253 -1.21 9.78 -15.26
CA VAL A 253 -0.40 9.20 -14.17
C VAL A 253 -1.05 9.54 -12.83
N ALA A 254 -1.06 8.58 -11.91
CA ALA A 254 -1.34 8.83 -10.51
C ALA A 254 -0.17 8.34 -9.66
N VAL A 255 0.10 9.09 -8.60
CA VAL A 255 1.21 8.81 -7.67
C VAL A 255 0.69 8.92 -6.25
N ILE A 256 0.96 7.91 -5.45
CA ILE A 256 0.72 7.92 -4.00
C ILE A 256 2.06 8.15 -3.29
N LEU A 257 2.11 9.22 -2.48
CA LEU A 257 3.20 9.55 -1.57
C LEU A 257 2.62 9.67 -0.16
N GLY A 258 2.65 8.58 0.60
CA GLY A 258 2.07 8.51 1.94
C GLY A 258 2.89 7.61 2.86
N THR A 259 2.22 6.79 3.67
CA THR A 259 2.90 5.76 4.48
C THR A 259 3.71 4.81 3.60
N GLY A 260 3.13 4.38 2.48
CA GLY A 260 3.84 3.71 1.39
C GLY A 260 3.95 4.63 0.18
N THR A 261 4.44 4.09 -0.93
CA THR A 261 4.43 4.79 -2.21
C THR A 261 4.13 3.84 -3.34
N ASN A 262 3.37 4.33 -4.33
CA ASN A 262 3.13 3.61 -5.56
C ASN A 262 2.82 4.57 -6.71
N ALA A 263 2.88 4.09 -7.94
CA ALA A 263 2.41 4.80 -9.12
C ALA A 263 1.62 3.88 -10.04
N CYS A 264 0.74 4.49 -10.82
CA CYS A 264 0.14 3.85 -11.97
C CYS A 264 0.02 4.85 -13.10
N TYR A 265 -0.10 4.36 -14.31
CA TYR A 265 -0.22 5.20 -15.49
C TYR A 265 -1.01 4.51 -16.60
N VAL A 266 -1.48 5.29 -17.56
CA VAL A 266 -2.17 4.80 -18.75
C VAL A 266 -1.13 4.41 -19.80
N GLU A 267 -1.14 3.15 -20.22
CA GLU A 267 -0.24 2.58 -21.23
C GLU A 267 -1.02 2.12 -22.46
N ARG A 268 -0.37 2.12 -23.62
CA ARG A 268 -0.92 1.52 -24.84
C ARG A 268 -0.78 0.01 -24.79
N THR A 269 -1.85 -0.71 -25.10
CA THR A 269 -1.82 -2.19 -25.05
C THR A 269 -0.86 -2.79 -26.07
N ASP A 270 -0.60 -2.11 -27.19
CA ASP A 270 0.36 -2.54 -28.21
C ASP A 270 1.84 -2.33 -27.80
N ALA A 271 2.09 -1.57 -26.74
CA ALA A 271 3.40 -1.38 -26.14
C ALA A 271 3.71 -2.42 -25.05
N ILE A 272 2.84 -3.41 -24.84
CA ILE A 272 2.97 -4.45 -23.80
C ILE A 272 3.20 -5.81 -24.47
N PRO A 273 4.46 -6.25 -24.68
CA PRO A 273 4.75 -7.47 -25.43
C PRO A 273 4.09 -8.74 -24.86
N ARG A 274 3.98 -8.85 -23.53
CA ARG A 274 3.41 -10.04 -22.88
C ARG A 274 1.91 -10.23 -23.10
N LEU A 275 1.19 -9.24 -23.65
CA LEU A 275 -0.24 -9.34 -23.96
C LEU A 275 -0.57 -10.12 -25.25
N HIS A 276 0.43 -10.53 -26.06
CA HIS A 276 0.28 -11.43 -27.22
C HIS A 276 -0.95 -11.18 -28.13
N GLY A 277 -1.36 -9.93 -28.33
CA GLY A 277 -2.47 -9.57 -29.21
C GLY A 277 -3.85 -9.48 -28.54
N THR A 278 -3.97 -9.69 -27.23
CA THR A 278 -5.16 -9.32 -26.46
C THR A 278 -5.20 -7.81 -26.30
N MET A 279 -5.93 -7.14 -27.20
CA MET A 279 -6.09 -5.69 -27.17
C MET A 279 -7.36 -5.31 -26.41
N SER A 280 -7.25 -4.32 -25.54
CA SER A 280 -8.44 -3.69 -24.96
C SER A 280 -9.23 -2.99 -26.05
N ALA A 281 -10.54 -2.83 -25.87
CA ALA A 281 -11.38 -2.14 -26.85
C ALA A 281 -10.95 -0.68 -27.12
N SER A 282 -10.30 -0.03 -26.14
CA SER A 282 -9.80 1.34 -26.26
C SER A 282 -8.36 1.44 -26.81
N GLY A 283 -7.63 0.32 -26.85
CA GLY A 283 -6.18 0.30 -27.14
C GLY A 283 -5.30 0.79 -25.98
N MET A 284 -5.90 1.14 -24.84
CA MET A 284 -5.22 1.61 -23.63
C MET A 284 -5.60 0.74 -22.43
N THR A 285 -4.73 0.71 -21.42
CA THR A 285 -5.00 0.08 -20.12
C THR A 285 -4.23 0.81 -19.02
N ILE A 286 -4.66 0.70 -17.76
CA ILE A 286 -3.87 1.22 -16.63
C ILE A 286 -2.87 0.16 -16.17
N ILE A 287 -1.61 0.55 -16.02
CA ILE A 287 -0.56 -0.27 -15.43
C ILE A 287 -0.28 0.22 -14.01
N ASN A 288 -0.41 -0.68 -13.05
CA ASN A 288 0.07 -0.49 -11.69
C ASN A 288 1.55 -0.89 -11.63
N THR A 289 2.45 0.05 -11.36
CA THR A 289 3.89 -0.22 -11.46
C THR A 289 4.43 -1.02 -10.28
N GLU A 290 3.79 -0.90 -9.09
CA GLU A 290 4.34 -1.37 -7.81
C GLU A 290 5.78 -0.86 -7.62
N TRP A 291 5.99 0.44 -7.85
CA TRP A 291 7.35 1.00 -8.00
C TRP A 291 8.19 1.02 -6.73
N GLY A 292 7.61 0.65 -5.58
CA GLY A 292 8.32 0.62 -4.32
C GLY A 292 9.50 -0.33 -4.37
N ALA A 293 9.41 -1.38 -5.19
CA ALA A 293 10.44 -2.38 -5.41
C ALA A 293 11.64 -1.91 -6.23
N PHE A 294 11.56 -0.75 -6.92
CA PHE A 294 12.66 -0.23 -7.72
C PHE A 294 13.93 -0.04 -6.86
N SER A 295 15.09 -0.36 -7.42
CA SER A 295 16.36 -0.35 -6.69
C SER A 295 17.55 0.19 -7.48
N ASN A 296 17.45 0.23 -8.81
CA ASN A 296 18.56 0.51 -9.72
C ASN A 296 18.96 1.99 -9.72
N GLY A 297 20.24 2.28 -9.46
CA GLY A 297 20.78 3.65 -9.55
C GLY A 297 20.38 4.59 -8.41
N ILE A 298 19.70 4.10 -7.36
CA ILE A 298 19.31 4.92 -6.20
C ILE A 298 20.55 5.20 -5.33
N PRO A 299 20.85 6.48 -5.00
CA PRO A 299 21.92 6.80 -4.08
C PRO A 299 21.52 6.44 -2.64
N LEU A 300 22.05 5.33 -2.13
CA LEU A 300 21.81 4.86 -0.77
C LEU A 300 22.97 5.21 0.16
N THR A 301 22.66 5.90 1.25
CA THR A 301 23.59 6.14 2.36
C THR A 301 23.75 4.88 3.21
N VAL A 302 24.68 4.92 4.18
CA VAL A 302 24.79 3.84 5.18
C VAL A 302 23.51 3.68 6.00
N PHE A 303 22.78 4.77 6.26
CA PHE A 303 21.57 4.75 7.09
C PHE A 303 20.42 4.02 6.39
N ASP A 304 20.30 4.21 5.07
CA ASP A 304 19.32 3.52 4.24
C ASP A 304 19.60 2.01 4.22
N LYS A 305 20.86 1.63 3.99
CA LYS A 305 21.31 0.23 3.97
C LYS A 305 21.11 -0.47 5.31
N ASP A 306 21.47 0.20 6.41
CA ASP A 306 21.29 -0.35 7.75
C ASP A 306 19.81 -0.45 8.14
N MET A 307 18.96 0.45 7.64
CA MET A 307 17.52 0.38 7.83
C MET A 307 16.91 -0.78 7.04
N ASP A 308 17.30 -0.92 5.77
CA ASP A 308 16.88 -2.02 4.92
C ASP A 308 17.26 -3.38 5.52
N ALA A 309 18.52 -3.54 5.94
CA ALA A 309 19.02 -4.76 6.57
C ALA A 309 18.27 -5.13 7.86
N ALA A 310 17.79 -4.14 8.61
CA ALA A 310 17.02 -4.33 9.84
C ALA A 310 15.50 -4.44 9.59
N SER A 311 15.03 -4.28 8.35
CA SER A 311 13.62 -4.34 8.00
C SER A 311 13.10 -5.78 7.97
N ILE A 312 11.78 -5.93 7.91
CA ILE A 312 11.13 -7.24 7.77
C ILE A 312 11.35 -7.89 6.39
N ASN A 313 11.79 -7.10 5.42
CA ASN A 313 11.98 -7.49 4.03
C ASN A 313 13.30 -6.90 3.47
N PRO A 314 14.47 -7.33 3.99
CA PRO A 314 15.77 -6.84 3.54
C PRO A 314 15.97 -7.06 2.03
N GLY A 315 16.47 -6.05 1.32
CA GLY A 315 16.66 -6.08 -0.12
C GLY A 315 15.39 -5.87 -0.96
N GLU A 316 14.21 -5.79 -0.34
CA GLU A 316 12.94 -5.49 -1.03
C GLU A 316 12.49 -4.04 -0.76
N GLN A 317 11.63 -3.50 -1.63
CA GLN A 317 11.00 -2.18 -1.43
C GLN A 317 12.01 -1.02 -1.24
N ILE A 318 13.15 -1.07 -1.94
CA ILE A 318 14.23 -0.10 -1.75
C ILE A 318 13.77 1.33 -2.05
N PHE A 319 13.09 1.57 -3.18
CA PHE A 319 12.59 2.90 -3.52
C PHE A 319 11.59 3.40 -2.48
N GLU A 320 10.63 2.57 -2.06
CA GLU A 320 9.68 2.93 -1.00
C GLU A 320 10.38 3.32 0.30
N LYS A 321 11.38 2.53 0.72
CA LYS A 321 12.20 2.80 1.91
C LYS A 321 12.92 4.15 1.85
N THR A 322 13.23 4.66 0.66
CA THR A 322 13.93 5.95 0.51
C THR A 322 13.02 7.17 0.43
N ILE A 323 11.75 7.01 0.04
CA ILE A 323 10.87 8.17 -0.23
C ILE A 323 9.57 8.21 0.58
N SER A 324 9.12 7.08 1.14
CA SER A 324 7.81 7.03 1.79
C SER A 324 7.85 7.56 3.23
N GLY A 325 6.72 8.11 3.67
CA GLY A 325 6.58 8.71 5.00
C GLY A 325 6.83 7.73 6.15
N MET A 326 6.68 6.41 5.93
CA MET A 326 7.00 5.41 6.95
C MET A 326 8.49 5.40 7.34
N TYR A 327 9.39 5.72 6.40
CA TYR A 327 10.82 5.51 6.56
C TYR A 327 11.63 6.80 6.71
N LEU A 328 11.13 7.94 6.24
CA LEU A 328 11.83 9.24 6.37
C LEU A 328 12.18 9.56 7.84
N GLY A 329 11.25 9.35 8.77
CA GLY A 329 11.49 9.53 10.20
C GLY A 329 12.51 8.54 10.78
N GLU A 330 12.54 7.31 10.29
CA GLU A 330 13.48 6.27 10.74
C GLU A 330 14.91 6.54 10.24
N ILE A 331 15.07 7.01 9.00
CA ILE A 331 16.37 7.45 8.47
C ILE A 331 16.90 8.61 9.32
N ALA A 332 16.07 9.63 9.56
CA ALA A 332 16.44 10.76 10.41
C ALA A 332 16.82 10.31 11.83
N ARG A 333 16.07 9.36 12.42
CA ARG A 333 16.37 8.79 13.74
C ARG A 333 17.74 8.12 13.75
N ARG A 334 18.08 7.34 12.73
CA ARG A 334 19.38 6.64 12.62
C ARG A 334 20.55 7.62 12.50
N VAL A 335 20.39 8.68 11.70
CA VAL A 335 21.37 9.77 11.61
C VAL A 335 21.59 10.41 12.97
N LEU A 336 20.50 10.82 13.64
CA LEU A 336 20.56 11.46 14.95
C LEU A 336 21.17 10.55 16.02
N LEU A 337 20.85 9.25 15.99
CA LEU A 337 21.44 8.28 16.90
C LEU A 337 22.95 8.18 16.70
N LYS A 338 23.42 8.08 15.44
CA LYS A 338 24.86 8.04 15.14
C LYS A 338 25.57 9.33 15.59
N MET A 339 24.97 10.49 15.34
CA MET A 339 25.50 11.77 15.82
C MET A 339 25.51 11.88 17.35
N ALA A 340 24.54 11.29 18.05
CA ALA A 340 24.50 11.24 19.51
C ALA A 340 25.57 10.31 20.10
N GLU A 341 25.78 9.15 19.47
CA GLU A 341 26.73 8.13 19.94
C GLU A 341 28.18 8.48 19.62
N GLU A 342 28.44 9.06 18.43
CA GLU A 342 29.80 9.32 17.94
C GLU A 342 30.20 10.79 17.99
N GLY A 343 29.24 11.72 17.86
CA GLY A 343 29.51 13.15 17.67
C GLY A 343 29.20 14.04 18.89
N ASP A 344 28.68 13.48 19.99
CA ASP A 344 28.26 14.23 21.18
C ASP A 344 27.13 15.24 20.89
N LEU A 345 26.25 14.97 19.90
CA LEU A 345 25.17 15.88 19.47
C LEU A 345 24.29 16.38 20.62
N PHE A 346 24.00 15.52 21.60
CA PHE A 346 23.21 15.85 22.79
C PHE A 346 24.06 15.91 24.07
N GLY A 347 25.38 15.99 23.93
CA GLY A 347 26.31 15.78 25.04
C GLY A 347 26.38 14.32 25.48
N ARG A 348 26.98 14.08 26.65
CA ARG A 348 27.25 12.74 27.21
C ARG A 348 26.01 11.85 27.38
N ARG A 349 24.82 12.43 27.29
CA ARG A 349 23.56 11.72 27.49
C ARG A 349 22.53 12.10 26.44
N PHE A 350 21.85 11.11 25.86
CA PHE A 350 20.77 11.31 24.89
C PHE A 350 19.51 10.51 25.26
N PRO A 351 18.31 10.87 24.77
CA PRO A 351 17.08 10.19 25.13
C PRO A 351 17.09 8.72 24.72
N GLU A 352 16.74 7.81 25.64
CA GLU A 352 16.64 6.36 25.35
C GLU A 352 15.63 6.09 24.22
N LYS A 353 14.58 6.91 24.10
CA LYS A 353 13.61 6.80 23.00
C LYS A 353 14.26 6.87 21.61
N LEU A 354 15.39 7.54 21.44
CA LEU A 354 16.10 7.64 20.17
C LEU A 354 16.66 6.29 19.70
N THR A 355 16.88 5.33 20.60
CA THR A 355 17.31 3.96 20.25
C THR A 355 16.15 3.08 19.79
N THR A 356 14.91 3.50 20.01
CA THR A 356 13.72 2.74 19.62
C THR A 356 13.43 2.95 18.13
N PRO A 357 13.42 1.89 17.30
CA PRO A 357 13.08 2.01 15.88
C PRO A 357 11.71 2.66 15.66
N PHE A 358 11.59 3.48 14.62
CA PHE A 358 10.36 4.18 14.21
C PHE A 358 9.73 5.06 15.30
N SER A 359 10.56 5.58 16.21
CA SER A 359 10.13 6.50 17.28
C SER A 359 9.90 7.94 16.80
N LEU A 360 10.48 8.30 15.65
CA LEU A 360 10.18 9.55 14.94
C LEU A 360 9.21 9.21 13.80
N ARG A 361 8.02 9.78 13.83
CA ARG A 361 6.95 9.58 12.83
C ARG A 361 6.55 10.91 12.23
#